data_AF-A0A1A9RD12-F1
#
_entry.id   AF-A0A1A9RD12-F1
#
_cell.length_a   1.000
_cell.length_b   1.000
_cell.length_c   1.000
_cell.angle_alpha   90.00
_cell.angle_beta   90.00
_cell.angle_gamma   90.00
#
_symmetry.space_group_name_H-M   'P 1'
#
loop_
_entity.id
_entity.type
_entity.pdbx_description
1 polymer ?
#
loop_
_entity_poly.entity_id
_entity_poly.type
_entity_poly.pdbx_seq_one_letter_code
_entity_poly.pdbx_strand_id
1 'polypeptide(L)'
;MRQTYRPLTFFSLSLLIPWLLWFTAAYISHHQPSKTMLYIQTGLSIIGLVSPMLLALWLLRSNPGLRADAANRLLKLGDFPKRYLLCTLLLLPFTLILAQFISLLFGHSMAQFHISGNPSFSSAMVSPWFLLISAAIIEELAWHSYGTDALLSRFSMFTASMIFTVYWALWHLPLAFIQGYYHSQVVAEGALYTANFVFSMIVFVLLSNWLYLKSDRSILIAVLFHLSANLGNEIFATHPDSKIIQTGLLLIFIFWIIIKDKALFFSKP
;
A
#
# COMPACT_ATOMS: atom_id res chain seq x y z
N MET A 1 -28.55 0.67 -17.39
CA MET A 1 -28.01 1.82 -16.64
C MET A 1 -26.52 1.95 -16.94
N ARG A 2 -26.01 3.14 -17.31
CA ARG A 2 -24.56 3.33 -17.52
C ARG A 2 -23.84 3.11 -16.18
N GLN A 3 -22.82 2.28 -16.18
CA GLN A 3 -21.93 2.10 -15.02
C GLN A 3 -21.07 3.37 -14.90
N THR A 4 -21.26 4.15 -13.85
CA THR A 4 -20.54 5.42 -13.69
C THR A 4 -19.80 5.47 -12.36
N TYR A 5 -18.47 5.49 -12.42
CA TYR A 5 -17.64 5.77 -11.25
C TYR A 5 -17.80 7.22 -10.78
N ARG A 6 -17.70 7.41 -9.45
CA ARG A 6 -17.71 8.71 -8.76
C ARG A 6 -16.36 8.93 -8.06
N PRO A 7 -15.25 9.13 -8.81
CA PRO A 7 -13.91 9.21 -8.23
C PRO A 7 -13.79 10.34 -7.21
N LEU A 8 -14.32 11.54 -7.51
CA LEU A 8 -14.25 12.68 -6.58
C LEU A 8 -14.92 12.36 -5.24
N THR A 9 -16.11 11.77 -5.25
CA THR A 9 -16.80 11.36 -4.01
C THR A 9 -16.00 10.33 -3.24
N PHE A 10 -15.48 9.31 -3.93
CA PHE A 10 -14.69 8.25 -3.31
C PHE A 10 -13.41 8.81 -2.67
N PHE A 11 -12.53 9.43 -3.46
CA PHE A 11 -11.25 9.92 -2.98
C PHE A 11 -11.40 11.03 -1.92
N SER A 12 -12.35 11.96 -2.05
CA SER A 12 -12.52 13.00 -1.02
C SER A 12 -12.97 12.43 0.32
N LEU A 13 -13.96 11.54 0.35
CA LEU A 13 -14.46 10.97 1.61
C LEU A 13 -13.47 9.94 2.20
N SER A 14 -12.83 9.14 1.35
CA SER A 14 -11.77 8.21 1.75
C SER A 14 -10.50 8.90 2.24
N LEU A 15 -10.35 10.21 2.03
CA LEU A 15 -9.29 11.03 2.63
C LEU A 15 -9.76 11.68 3.93
N LEU A 16 -10.87 12.42 3.87
CA LEU A 16 -11.32 13.28 4.97
C LEU A 16 -11.78 12.48 6.20
N ILE A 17 -12.43 11.34 6.01
CA ILE A 17 -12.89 10.50 7.14
C ILE A 17 -11.68 9.91 7.89
N PRO A 18 -10.72 9.22 7.25
CA PRO A 18 -9.51 8.77 7.93
C PRO A 18 -8.71 9.90 8.55
N TRP A 19 -8.56 11.05 7.87
CA TRP A 19 -7.86 12.21 8.42
C TRP A 19 -8.44 12.66 9.75
N LEU A 20 -9.76 12.87 9.82
CA LEU A 20 -10.42 13.27 11.06
C LEU A 20 -10.16 12.27 12.19
N LEU A 21 -10.30 10.98 11.91
CA LEU A 21 -10.14 9.91 12.90
C LEU A 21 -8.68 9.76 13.35
N TRP A 22 -7.73 9.77 12.41
CA TRP A 22 -6.33 9.56 12.68
C TRP A 22 -5.63 10.77 13.28
N PHE A 23 -5.99 12.00 12.92
CA PHE A 23 -5.48 13.17 13.65
C PHE A 23 -6.01 13.22 15.09
N THR A 24 -7.25 12.77 15.32
CA THR A 24 -7.77 12.59 16.69
C THR A 24 -7.00 11.51 17.44
N ALA A 25 -6.71 10.39 16.80
CA ALA A 25 -5.87 9.32 17.38
C ALA A 25 -4.43 9.81 17.66
N ALA A 26 -3.85 10.62 16.77
CA ALA A 26 -2.55 11.23 16.95
C ALA A 26 -2.54 12.13 18.18
N TYR A 27 -3.52 13.03 18.32
CA TYR A 27 -3.66 13.88 19.51
C TYR A 27 -3.71 13.05 20.81
N ILE A 28 -4.51 11.98 20.83
CA ILE A 28 -4.60 11.07 21.99
C ILE A 28 -3.26 10.41 22.29
N SER A 29 -2.50 10.02 21.25
CA SER A 29 -1.25 9.27 21.41
C SER A 29 -0.14 10.02 22.15
N HIS A 30 -0.15 11.35 22.16
CA HIS A 30 0.86 12.20 22.84
C HIS A 30 0.50 12.55 24.29
N HIS A 31 -0.65 12.11 24.79
CA HIS A 31 -1.07 12.33 26.19
C HIS A 31 -0.82 11.08 27.03
N GLN A 32 -0.68 11.22 28.36
CA GLN A 32 -0.53 10.05 29.24
C GLN A 32 -1.75 9.13 29.13
N PRO A 33 -1.61 7.92 28.56
CA PRO A 33 -2.78 7.15 28.16
C PRO A 33 -3.34 6.39 29.35
N SER A 34 -4.58 6.69 29.73
CA SER A 34 -5.40 5.71 30.44
C SER A 34 -5.69 4.53 29.51
N LYS A 35 -6.01 3.35 30.07
CA LYS A 35 -6.43 2.19 29.26
C LYS A 35 -7.58 2.54 28.30
N THR A 36 -8.53 3.36 28.76
CA THR A 36 -9.65 3.85 27.94
C THR A 36 -9.19 4.66 26.74
N MET A 37 -8.23 5.57 26.92
CA MET A 37 -7.67 6.36 25.81
C MET A 37 -6.97 5.48 24.78
N LEU A 38 -6.31 4.42 25.22
CA LEU A 38 -5.67 3.44 24.34
C LEU A 38 -6.68 2.67 23.48
N TYR A 39 -7.82 2.27 24.06
CA TYR A 39 -8.93 1.66 23.32
C TYR A 39 -9.53 2.63 22.29
N ILE A 40 -9.74 3.89 22.68
CA ILE A 40 -10.28 4.91 21.78
C ILE A 40 -9.31 5.16 20.62
N GLN A 41 -8.02 5.35 20.90
CA GLN A 41 -6.99 5.52 19.86
C GLN A 41 -7.00 4.34 18.88
N THR A 42 -6.99 3.11 19.39
CA THR A 42 -7.00 1.90 18.57
C THR A 42 -8.27 1.80 17.72
N GLY A 43 -9.43 2.08 18.32
CA GLY A 43 -10.71 2.10 17.61
C GLY A 43 -10.76 3.13 16.49
N LEU A 44 -10.31 4.35 16.75
CA LEU A 44 -10.20 5.41 15.73
C LEU A 44 -9.28 5.01 14.59
N SER A 45 -8.12 4.42 14.89
CA SER A 45 -7.18 3.93 13.88
C SER A 45 -7.80 2.87 12.97
N ILE A 46 -8.47 1.86 13.56
CA ILE A 46 -9.13 0.78 12.81
C ILE A 46 -10.30 1.31 11.97
N ILE A 47 -11.14 2.18 12.53
CA ILE A 47 -12.28 2.75 11.79
C ILE A 47 -11.77 3.61 10.64
N GLY A 48 -10.70 4.39 10.85
CA GLY A 48 -10.05 5.14 9.78
C GLY A 48 -9.58 4.23 8.64
N LEU A 49 -8.87 3.14 8.97
CA LEU A 49 -8.42 2.14 7.99
C LEU A 49 -9.57 1.48 7.22
N VAL A 50 -10.65 1.11 7.90
CA VAL A 50 -11.79 0.38 7.32
C VAL A 50 -12.71 1.29 6.49
N SER A 51 -12.73 2.60 6.77
CA SER A 51 -13.70 3.53 6.16
C SER A 51 -13.64 3.61 4.62
N PRO A 52 -12.48 3.58 3.93
CA PRO A 52 -12.46 3.59 2.47
C PRO A 52 -13.07 2.32 1.85
N MET A 53 -12.87 1.15 2.48
CA MET A 53 -13.47 -0.10 2.03
C MET A 53 -15.00 -0.06 2.15
N LEU A 54 -15.52 0.43 3.28
CA LEU A 54 -16.97 0.58 3.47
C LEU A 54 -17.56 1.57 2.46
N LEU A 55 -16.84 2.65 2.15
CA LEU A 55 -17.26 3.60 1.13
C LEU A 55 -17.27 2.99 -0.27
N ALA A 56 -16.26 2.18 -0.62
CA ALA A 56 -16.23 1.43 -1.87
C ALA A 56 -17.45 0.51 -1.98
N LEU A 57 -17.74 -0.28 -0.94
CA LEU A 57 -18.91 -1.16 -0.88
C LEU A 57 -20.23 -0.40 -1.03
N TRP A 58 -20.35 0.77 -0.40
CA TRP A 58 -21.53 1.62 -0.55
C TRP A 58 -21.72 2.13 -1.98
N LEU A 59 -20.65 2.61 -2.62
CA LEU A 59 -20.69 3.08 -4.03
C LEU A 59 -20.98 1.93 -5.01
N LEU A 60 -20.46 0.73 -4.74
CA LEU A 60 -20.72 -0.47 -5.53
C LEU A 60 -22.16 -0.95 -5.36
N ARG A 61 -22.75 -0.86 -4.16
CA ARG A 61 -24.14 -1.26 -3.90
C ARG A 61 -25.14 -0.59 -4.85
N SER A 62 -24.93 0.69 -5.16
CA SER A 62 -25.78 1.46 -6.08
C SER A 62 -25.54 1.15 -7.57
N ASN A 63 -24.55 0.32 -7.91
CA ASN A 63 -24.16 0.00 -9.28
C ASN A 63 -24.01 -1.52 -9.48
N PRO A 64 -25.11 -2.26 -9.79
CA PRO A 64 -25.09 -3.72 -9.85
C PRO A 64 -24.02 -4.32 -10.78
N GLY A 65 -23.75 -3.66 -11.91
CA GLY A 65 -22.73 -4.10 -12.87
C GLY A 65 -21.30 -3.96 -12.34
N LEU A 66 -20.96 -2.82 -11.71
CA LEU A 66 -19.65 -2.63 -11.08
C LEU A 66 -19.47 -3.58 -9.89
N ARG A 67 -20.54 -3.82 -9.12
CA ARG A 67 -20.53 -4.78 -8.01
C ARG A 67 -20.26 -6.20 -8.49
N ALA A 68 -20.92 -6.62 -9.58
CA ALA A 68 -20.70 -7.95 -10.16
C ALA A 68 -19.27 -8.09 -10.72
N ASP A 69 -18.77 -7.08 -11.43
CA ASP A 69 -17.38 -7.02 -11.91
C ASP A 69 -16.38 -7.15 -10.74
N ALA A 70 -16.52 -6.32 -9.69
CA ALA A 70 -15.65 -6.36 -8.52
C ALA A 70 -15.70 -7.71 -7.78
N ALA A 71 -16.88 -8.31 -7.65
CA ALA A 71 -17.05 -9.62 -7.03
C ALA A 71 -16.35 -10.73 -7.84
N ASN A 72 -16.48 -10.72 -9.16
CA ASN A 72 -15.89 -11.73 -10.05
C ASN A 72 -14.36 -11.74 -10.01
N ARG A 73 -13.74 -10.59 -9.73
CA ARG A 73 -12.28 -10.44 -9.66
C ARG A 73 -11.71 -10.41 -8.24
N LEU A 74 -12.56 -10.58 -7.22
CA LEU A 74 -12.16 -10.51 -5.81
C LEU A 74 -11.14 -11.58 -5.41
N LEU A 75 -11.42 -12.85 -5.76
CA LEU A 75 -10.59 -14.01 -5.40
C LEU A 75 -9.96 -14.68 -6.63
N LYS A 76 -9.82 -13.94 -7.74
CA LYS A 76 -9.33 -14.49 -9.01
C LYS A 76 -7.83 -14.84 -8.92
N LEU A 77 -7.49 -16.11 -9.05
CA LEU A 77 -6.10 -16.61 -9.10
C LEU A 77 -5.74 -17.33 -10.42
N GLY A 78 -6.62 -17.27 -11.41
CA GLY A 78 -6.49 -17.97 -12.68
C GLY A 78 -6.77 -17.08 -13.88
N ASP A 79 -6.66 -17.65 -15.07
CA ASP A 79 -6.88 -17.00 -16.37
C ASP A 79 -5.87 -15.90 -16.74
N PHE A 80 -4.70 -15.93 -16.10
CA PHE A 80 -3.54 -15.11 -16.47
C PHE A 80 -2.23 -15.91 -16.33
N PRO A 81 -1.14 -15.49 -17.00
CA PRO A 81 0.15 -16.18 -16.92
C PRO A 81 0.70 -16.28 -15.48
N LYS A 82 1.02 -17.49 -15.01
CA LYS A 82 1.53 -17.77 -13.64
C LYS A 82 2.77 -16.97 -13.26
N ARG A 83 3.56 -16.49 -14.23
CA ARG A 83 4.71 -15.60 -13.99
C ARG A 83 4.33 -14.33 -13.23
N TYR A 84 3.10 -13.81 -13.40
CA TYR A 84 2.65 -12.62 -12.66
C TYR A 84 2.33 -12.95 -11.20
N LEU A 85 1.79 -14.14 -10.91
CA LEU A 85 1.63 -14.61 -9.54
C LEU A 85 3.00 -14.83 -8.87
N LEU A 86 3.96 -15.44 -9.57
CA LEU A 86 5.33 -15.60 -9.05
C LEU A 86 5.99 -14.23 -8.81
N CYS A 87 5.85 -13.29 -9.75
CA CYS A 87 6.35 -11.93 -9.58
C CYS A 87 5.71 -11.23 -8.37
N THR A 88 4.41 -11.38 -8.18
CA THR A 88 3.64 -10.84 -7.05
C THR A 88 4.21 -11.28 -5.69
N LEU A 89 4.53 -12.56 -5.57
CA LEU A 89 5.00 -13.16 -4.31
C LEU A 89 6.49 -12.94 -4.06
N LEU A 90 7.31 -12.93 -5.12
CA LEU A 90 8.76 -13.02 -4.98
C LEU A 90 9.49 -11.69 -5.23
N LEU A 91 8.92 -10.76 -6.01
CA LEU A 91 9.65 -9.57 -6.44
C LEU A 91 10.16 -8.73 -5.26
N LEU A 92 9.29 -8.39 -4.32
CA LEU A 92 9.65 -7.50 -3.20
C LEU A 92 10.58 -8.20 -2.19
N PRO A 93 10.31 -9.43 -1.72
CA PRO A 93 11.24 -10.14 -0.85
C PRO A 93 12.61 -10.37 -1.51
N PHE A 94 12.64 -10.77 -2.78
CA PHE A 94 13.89 -11.01 -3.51
C PHE A 94 14.72 -9.73 -3.66
N THR A 95 14.10 -8.64 -4.09
CA THR A 95 14.81 -7.36 -4.27
C THR A 95 15.29 -6.78 -2.94
N LEU A 96 14.58 -7.00 -1.85
CA LEU A 96 15.01 -6.60 -0.51
C LEU A 96 16.29 -7.35 -0.10
N ILE A 97 16.27 -8.68 -0.20
CA ILE A 97 17.44 -9.52 0.12
C ILE A 97 18.62 -9.13 -0.78
N LEU A 98 18.39 -8.92 -2.07
CA LEU A 98 19.42 -8.46 -3.00
C LEU A 98 19.99 -7.08 -2.60
N ALA A 99 19.12 -6.15 -2.18
CA ALA A 99 19.55 -4.84 -1.71
C ALA A 99 20.37 -4.92 -0.42
N GLN A 100 20.02 -5.81 0.51
CA GLN A 100 20.82 -6.09 1.71
C GLN A 100 22.20 -6.65 1.34
N PHE A 101 22.30 -7.53 0.35
CA PHE A 101 23.59 -8.03 -0.13
C PHE A 101 24.44 -6.93 -0.75
N ILE A 102 23.84 -6.07 -1.57
CA ILE A 102 24.53 -4.92 -2.18
C ILE A 102 25.01 -3.95 -1.09
N SER A 103 24.21 -3.73 -0.03
CA SER A 103 24.56 -2.81 1.05
C SER A 103 25.81 -3.25 1.83
N LEU A 104 26.16 -4.55 1.84
CA LEU A 104 27.42 -5.03 2.40
C LEU A 104 28.65 -4.41 1.73
N LEU A 105 28.57 -4.09 0.43
CA LEU A 105 29.65 -3.43 -0.31
C LEU A 105 29.88 -1.98 0.17
N PHE A 106 28.91 -1.41 0.88
CA PHE A 106 28.96 -0.08 1.46
C PHE A 106 29.25 -0.12 2.99
N GLY A 107 29.61 -1.29 3.52
CA GLY A 107 30.02 -1.45 4.92
C GLY A 107 28.88 -1.75 5.90
N HIS A 108 27.66 -2.04 5.41
CA HIS A 108 26.56 -2.47 6.27
C HIS A 108 26.76 -3.90 6.79
N SER A 109 26.15 -4.21 7.94
CA SER A 109 26.35 -5.49 8.64
C SER A 109 25.48 -6.62 8.10
N MET A 110 25.98 -7.86 8.19
CA MET A 110 25.21 -9.09 7.99
C MET A 110 24.06 -9.26 8.98
N ALA A 111 24.05 -8.51 10.09
CA ALA A 111 22.96 -8.53 11.07
C ALA A 111 21.59 -8.19 10.46
N GLN A 112 21.56 -7.45 9.34
CA GLN A 112 20.31 -7.09 8.67
C GLN A 112 19.53 -8.30 8.10
N PHE A 113 20.21 -9.42 7.83
CA PHE A 113 19.57 -10.67 7.37
C PHE A 113 18.88 -11.44 8.50
N HIS A 114 19.02 -11.00 9.75
CA HIS A 114 18.36 -11.62 10.89
C HIS A 114 16.84 -11.53 10.75
N ILE A 115 16.18 -12.68 10.83
CA ILE A 115 14.72 -12.78 10.86
C ILE A 115 14.29 -12.60 12.32
N SER A 116 13.85 -11.40 12.68
CA SER A 116 13.45 -11.08 14.05
C SER A 116 12.14 -11.76 14.46
N GLY A 117 11.28 -12.05 13.48
CA GLY A 117 9.89 -12.48 13.70
C GLY A 117 9.01 -11.42 14.37
N ASN A 118 9.55 -10.23 14.65
CA ASN A 118 8.91 -9.14 15.36
C ASN A 118 9.07 -7.85 14.53
N PRO A 119 7.96 -7.20 14.11
CA PRO A 119 8.02 -5.97 13.34
C PRO A 119 8.75 -4.87 14.10
N SER A 120 9.32 -3.93 13.34
CA SER A 120 10.14 -2.82 13.84
C SER A 120 9.35 -1.79 14.65
N PHE A 121 8.02 -1.82 14.53
CA PHE A 121 7.11 -0.90 15.18
C PHE A 121 6.18 -1.63 16.16
N SER A 122 5.67 -0.88 17.13
CA SER A 122 4.71 -1.38 18.10
C SER A 122 3.29 -0.97 17.73
N SER A 123 2.33 -1.70 18.28
CA SER A 123 0.95 -1.27 18.26
C SER A 123 0.41 -1.30 19.68
N ALA A 124 -0.47 -0.35 19.98
CA ALA A 124 -1.04 -0.13 21.30
C ALA A 124 -1.65 -1.40 21.91
N MET A 125 -2.45 -2.14 21.13
CA MET A 125 -3.27 -3.23 21.67
C MET A 125 -3.38 -4.47 20.78
N VAL A 126 -2.85 -4.41 19.56
CA VAL A 126 -3.03 -5.46 18.54
C VAL A 126 -1.66 -5.96 18.09
N SER A 127 -1.56 -7.22 17.67
CA SER A 127 -0.32 -7.71 17.07
C SER A 127 0.04 -6.88 15.83
N PRO A 128 1.29 -6.36 15.71
CA PRO A 128 1.74 -5.66 14.52
C PRO A 128 1.56 -6.49 13.24
N TRP A 129 1.76 -7.81 13.30
CA TRP A 129 1.51 -8.70 12.16
C TRP A 129 0.04 -8.74 11.75
N PHE A 130 -0.88 -8.80 12.71
CA PHE A 130 -2.31 -8.77 12.41
C PHE A 130 -2.71 -7.46 11.74
N LEU A 131 -2.15 -6.34 12.19
CA LEU A 131 -2.38 -5.03 11.59
C LEU A 131 -1.82 -4.95 10.16
N LEU A 132 -0.58 -5.38 9.92
CA LEU A 132 0.03 -5.36 8.58
C LEU A 132 -0.76 -6.19 7.57
N ILE A 133 -1.20 -7.39 7.98
CA ILE A 133 -1.96 -8.29 7.12
C ILE A 133 -3.35 -7.70 6.84
N SER A 134 -4.03 -7.24 7.89
CA SER A 134 -5.39 -6.71 7.78
C SER A 134 -5.41 -5.39 7.01
N ALA A 135 -4.41 -4.51 7.21
CA ALA A 135 -4.28 -3.26 6.46
C ALA A 135 -4.12 -3.51 4.97
N ALA A 136 -3.19 -4.38 4.56
CA ALA A 136 -3.03 -4.73 3.15
C ALA A 136 -4.35 -5.26 2.53
N ILE A 137 -5.06 -6.15 3.24
CA ILE A 137 -6.34 -6.66 2.73
C ILE A 137 -7.37 -5.55 2.61
N ILE A 138 -7.60 -4.77 3.68
CA ILE A 138 -8.64 -3.73 3.74
C ILE A 138 -8.38 -2.60 2.74
N GLU A 139 -7.13 -2.16 2.63
CA GLU A 139 -6.72 -1.12 1.70
C GLU A 139 -6.96 -1.55 0.25
N GLU A 140 -6.48 -2.73 -0.13
CA GLU A 140 -6.64 -3.21 -1.49
C GLU A 140 -8.11 -3.51 -1.85
N LEU A 141 -8.92 -3.88 -0.86
CA LEU A 141 -10.38 -3.97 -1.02
C LEU A 141 -11.03 -2.60 -1.27
N ALA A 142 -10.44 -1.48 -0.87
CA ALA A 142 -10.93 -0.15 -1.22
C ALA A 142 -10.37 0.30 -2.58
N TRP A 143 -9.05 0.22 -2.72
CA TRP A 143 -8.31 0.76 -3.84
C TRP A 143 -8.58 -0.03 -5.12
N HIS A 144 -8.44 -1.35 -5.10
CA HIS A 144 -8.61 -2.15 -6.32
C HIS A 144 -10.04 -2.61 -6.58
N SER A 145 -10.97 -2.53 -5.62
CA SER A 145 -12.39 -2.79 -5.92
C SER A 145 -13.09 -1.60 -6.60
N TYR A 146 -12.66 -0.37 -6.29
CA TYR A 146 -13.31 0.84 -6.80
C TYR A 146 -12.32 1.94 -7.23
N GLY A 147 -11.35 2.29 -6.37
CA GLY A 147 -10.48 3.46 -6.57
C GLY A 147 -9.66 3.46 -7.87
N THR A 148 -8.87 2.40 -8.10
CA THR A 148 -8.01 2.25 -9.26
C THR A 148 -8.83 2.28 -10.54
N ASP A 149 -9.90 1.49 -10.65
CA ASP A 149 -10.74 1.50 -11.85
C ASP A 149 -11.48 2.82 -12.05
N ALA A 150 -11.85 3.52 -10.98
CA ALA A 150 -12.44 4.85 -11.07
C ALA A 150 -11.47 5.84 -11.72
N LEU A 151 -10.16 5.75 -11.45
CA LEU A 151 -9.14 6.55 -12.12
C LEU A 151 -8.86 6.06 -13.54
N LEU A 152 -8.73 4.75 -13.75
CA LEU A 152 -8.49 4.14 -15.06
C LEU A 152 -9.63 4.41 -16.05
N SER A 153 -10.87 4.64 -15.57
CA SER A 153 -11.99 5.05 -16.43
C SER A 153 -11.84 6.45 -17.03
N ARG A 154 -10.84 7.24 -16.58
CA ARG A 154 -10.64 8.65 -16.99
C ARG A 154 -9.22 8.98 -17.39
N PHE A 155 -8.25 8.18 -16.96
CA PHE A 155 -6.82 8.44 -17.15
C PHE A 155 -6.09 7.20 -17.61
N SER A 156 -4.98 7.39 -18.32
CA SER A 156 -4.04 6.31 -18.59
C SER A 156 -3.55 5.66 -17.30
N MET A 157 -3.12 4.40 -17.37
CA MET A 157 -2.59 3.69 -16.19
C MET A 157 -1.46 4.45 -15.50
N PHE A 158 -0.53 5.05 -16.26
CA PHE A 158 0.55 5.85 -15.69
C PHE A 158 0.01 7.06 -14.93
N THR A 159 -0.86 7.85 -15.57
CA THR A 159 -1.46 9.04 -14.95
C THR A 159 -2.30 8.68 -13.71
N ALA A 160 -3.11 7.62 -13.79
CA ALA A 160 -3.89 7.10 -12.67
C ALA A 160 -2.98 6.69 -11.50
N SER A 161 -1.87 6.01 -11.78
CA SER A 161 -0.88 5.61 -10.78
C SER A 161 -0.21 6.80 -10.11
N MET A 162 0.13 7.85 -10.85
CA MET A 162 0.74 9.06 -10.28
C MET A 162 -0.25 9.83 -9.39
N ILE A 163 -1.48 10.03 -9.87
CA ILE A 163 -2.56 10.66 -9.08
C ILE A 163 -2.80 9.86 -7.80
N PHE A 164 -2.93 8.54 -7.92
CA PHE A 164 -3.15 7.67 -6.77
C PHE A 164 -1.98 7.69 -5.80
N THR A 165 -0.74 7.74 -6.27
CA THR A 165 0.43 7.79 -5.37
C THR A 165 0.43 9.06 -4.54
N VAL A 166 0.19 10.23 -5.15
CA VAL A 166 0.09 11.51 -4.42
C VAL A 166 -1.05 11.45 -3.41
N TYR A 167 -2.21 10.95 -3.84
CA TYR A 167 -3.36 10.74 -2.96
C TYR A 167 -3.03 9.82 -1.78
N TRP A 168 -2.39 8.68 -2.02
CA TRP A 168 -2.11 7.66 -1.01
C TRP A 168 -1.01 8.15 -0.04
N ALA A 169 -0.03 8.93 -0.50
CA ALA A 169 0.92 9.60 0.39
C ALA A 169 0.23 10.60 1.33
N LEU A 170 -0.69 11.41 0.80
CA LEU A 170 -1.52 12.31 1.61
C LEU A 170 -2.44 11.55 2.56
N TRP A 171 -2.98 10.41 2.12
CA TRP A 171 -3.82 9.55 2.96
C TRP A 171 -3.07 9.07 4.20
N HIS A 172 -1.81 8.66 4.07
CA HIS A 172 -0.97 8.22 5.19
C HIS A 172 -0.47 9.35 6.11
N LEU A 173 -0.52 10.60 5.66
CA LEU A 173 0.05 11.75 6.39
C LEU A 173 -0.31 11.79 7.89
N PRO A 174 -1.57 11.60 8.32
CA PRO A 174 -1.93 11.64 9.74
C PRO A 174 -1.22 10.56 10.57
N LEU A 175 -0.92 9.40 9.99
CA LEU A 175 -0.26 8.29 10.69
C LEU A 175 1.17 8.64 11.12
N ALA A 176 1.83 9.56 10.41
CA ALA A 176 3.15 10.07 10.78
C ALA A 176 3.14 10.86 12.10
N PHE A 177 1.96 11.30 12.58
CA PHE A 177 1.80 12.02 13.83
C PHE A 177 1.38 11.12 15.00
N ILE A 178 1.03 9.85 14.75
CA ILE A 178 0.67 8.90 15.79
C ILE A 178 1.95 8.30 16.39
N GLN A 179 2.17 8.51 17.69
CA GLN A 179 3.37 8.02 18.37
C GLN A 179 3.46 6.48 18.30
N GLY A 180 4.65 5.97 17.92
CA GLY A 180 4.96 4.53 17.87
C GLY A 180 4.57 3.82 16.57
N TYR A 181 3.84 4.48 15.66
CA TYR A 181 3.49 3.91 14.35
C TYR A 181 4.68 3.88 13.39
N TYR A 182 4.67 2.96 12.43
CA TYR A 182 5.70 2.85 11.39
C TYR A 182 6.03 4.20 10.72
N HIS A 183 4.99 4.95 10.33
CA HIS A 183 5.15 6.25 9.67
C HIS A 183 5.85 7.29 10.54
N SER A 184 5.57 7.32 11.85
CA SER A 184 6.25 8.25 12.77
C SER A 184 7.70 7.83 13.00
N GLN A 185 8.00 6.52 12.99
CA GLN A 185 9.38 6.02 13.03
C GLN A 185 10.15 6.43 11.77
N VAL A 186 9.59 6.25 10.57
CA VAL A 186 10.22 6.68 9.31
C VAL A 186 10.54 8.19 9.31
N VAL A 187 9.64 9.02 9.84
CA VAL A 187 9.90 10.45 10.01
C VAL A 187 11.02 10.72 11.01
N ALA A 188 11.05 9.98 12.12
CA ALA A 188 12.10 10.10 13.13
C ALA A 188 13.48 9.62 12.63
N GLU A 189 13.53 8.64 11.71
CA GLU A 189 14.76 8.19 11.06
C GLU A 189 15.41 9.28 10.21
N GLY A 190 14.62 10.20 9.65
CA GLY A 190 15.10 11.42 9.00
C GLY A 190 14.51 11.71 7.61
N ALA A 191 14.84 12.89 7.09
CA ALA A 191 14.27 13.40 5.85
C ALA A 191 14.58 12.54 4.61
N LEU A 192 15.78 11.95 4.54
CA LEU A 192 16.16 11.07 3.43
C LEU A 192 15.27 9.83 3.36
N TYR A 193 15.04 9.16 4.49
CA TYR A 193 14.23 7.93 4.54
C TYR A 193 12.75 8.23 4.37
N THR A 194 12.28 9.37 4.88
CA THR A 194 10.93 9.88 4.59
C THR A 194 10.73 10.12 3.09
N ALA A 195 11.69 10.77 2.43
CA ALA A 195 11.64 11.01 0.99
C ALA A 195 11.69 9.68 0.22
N ASN A 196 12.54 8.74 0.64
CA ASN A 196 12.60 7.40 0.05
C ASN A 196 11.29 6.64 0.20
N PHE A 197 10.63 6.72 1.36
CA PHE A 197 9.32 6.09 1.56
C PHE A 197 8.31 6.60 0.52
N VAL A 198 8.14 7.93 0.40
CA VAL A 198 7.23 8.52 -0.58
C VAL A 198 7.61 8.14 -2.02
N PHE A 199 8.91 8.16 -2.36
CA PHE A 199 9.38 7.79 -3.68
C PHE A 199 9.16 6.29 -3.99
N SER A 200 9.36 5.42 -3.00
CA SER A 200 9.09 3.98 -3.12
C SER A 200 7.61 3.68 -3.37
N MET A 201 6.68 4.52 -2.86
CA MET A 201 5.26 4.40 -3.15
C MET A 201 4.96 4.56 -4.64
N ILE A 202 5.67 5.44 -5.36
CA ILE A 202 5.51 5.62 -6.82
C ILE A 202 5.80 4.31 -7.54
N VAL A 203 6.92 3.69 -7.20
CA VAL A 203 7.37 2.43 -7.80
C VAL A 203 6.42 1.28 -7.42
N PHE A 204 6.01 1.21 -6.15
CA PHE A 204 5.07 0.23 -5.66
C PHE A 204 3.72 0.31 -6.37
N VAL A 205 3.12 1.50 -6.47
CA VAL A 205 1.82 1.70 -7.13
C VAL A 205 1.89 1.36 -8.62
N LEU A 206 2.95 1.76 -9.32
CA LEU A 206 3.14 1.41 -10.73
C LEU A 206 3.24 -0.11 -10.92
N LEU A 207 4.01 -0.81 -10.08
CA LEU A 207 4.14 -2.27 -10.13
C LEU A 207 2.84 -2.98 -9.75
N SER A 208 2.16 -2.51 -8.71
CA SER A 208 0.89 -3.06 -8.23
C SER A 208 -0.18 -2.96 -9.32
N ASN A 209 -0.37 -1.77 -9.90
CA ASN A 209 -1.31 -1.58 -11.00
C ASN A 209 -0.91 -2.37 -12.26
N TRP A 210 0.39 -2.53 -12.52
CA TRP A 210 0.87 -3.35 -13.64
C TRP A 210 0.50 -4.82 -13.44
N LEU A 211 0.79 -5.38 -12.26
CA LEU A 211 0.44 -6.75 -11.90
C LEU A 211 -1.07 -6.96 -11.92
N TYR A 212 -1.83 -6.02 -11.36
CA TYR A 212 -3.28 -6.02 -11.35
C TYR A 212 -3.86 -6.09 -12.78
N LEU A 213 -3.41 -5.24 -13.70
CA LEU A 213 -3.89 -5.27 -15.09
C LEU A 213 -3.40 -6.52 -15.85
N LYS A 214 -2.17 -6.97 -15.61
CA LYS A 214 -1.63 -8.20 -16.22
C LYS A 214 -2.26 -9.48 -15.68
N SER A 215 -2.95 -9.41 -14.55
CA SER A 215 -3.71 -10.50 -13.93
C SER A 215 -5.23 -10.34 -14.11
N ASP A 216 -5.64 -9.65 -15.18
CA ASP A 216 -7.04 -9.42 -15.52
C ASP A 216 -7.84 -8.82 -14.35
N ARG A 217 -7.27 -7.77 -13.74
CA ARG A 217 -7.89 -6.97 -12.66
C ARG A 217 -8.18 -7.78 -11.39
N SER A 218 -7.38 -8.81 -11.10
CA SER A 218 -7.47 -9.59 -9.86
C SER A 218 -7.13 -8.74 -8.62
N ILE A 219 -8.12 -8.56 -7.73
CA ILE A 219 -7.92 -7.85 -6.45
C ILE A 219 -7.02 -8.67 -5.54
N LEU A 220 -7.13 -10.00 -5.56
CA LEU A 220 -6.28 -10.87 -4.76
C LEU A 220 -4.79 -10.76 -5.14
N ILE A 221 -4.47 -10.52 -6.40
CA ILE A 221 -3.07 -10.25 -6.80
C ILE A 221 -2.55 -8.94 -6.18
N ALA A 222 -3.36 -7.87 -6.18
CA ALA A 222 -2.98 -6.62 -5.52
C ALA A 222 -2.79 -6.82 -4.00
N VAL A 223 -3.72 -7.55 -3.34
CA VAL A 223 -3.62 -7.94 -1.93
C VAL A 223 -2.33 -8.71 -1.66
N LEU A 224 -2.02 -9.74 -2.45
CA LEU A 224 -0.82 -10.57 -2.26
C LEU A 224 0.46 -9.77 -2.50
N PHE A 225 0.46 -8.83 -3.45
CA PHE A 225 1.60 -7.95 -3.70
C PHE A 225 1.84 -7.00 -2.52
N HIS A 226 0.78 -6.40 -1.98
CA HIS A 226 0.89 -5.54 -0.80
C HIS A 226 1.32 -6.35 0.43
N LEU A 227 0.77 -7.54 0.64
CA LEU A 227 1.21 -8.44 1.71
C LEU A 227 2.69 -8.81 1.60
N SER A 228 3.19 -9.08 0.39
CA SER A 228 4.61 -9.39 0.19
C SER A 228 5.52 -8.19 0.51
N ALA A 229 5.05 -6.96 0.25
CA ALA A 229 5.72 -5.73 0.67
C ALA A 229 5.79 -5.59 2.19
N ASN A 230 4.64 -5.71 2.86
CA ASN A 230 4.54 -5.55 4.31
C ASN A 230 5.34 -6.63 5.05
N LEU A 231 5.26 -7.88 4.60
CA LEU A 231 6.02 -8.98 5.18
C LEU A 231 7.52 -8.77 4.95
N GLY A 232 7.94 -8.46 3.72
CA GLY A 232 9.35 -8.24 3.41
C GLY A 232 9.96 -7.13 4.24
N ASN A 233 9.29 -5.98 4.35
CA ASN A 233 9.79 -4.82 5.07
C ASN A 233 9.99 -5.05 6.57
N GLU A 234 9.20 -5.96 7.18
CA GLU A 234 9.16 -6.13 8.63
C GLU A 234 9.72 -7.47 9.14
N ILE A 235 9.96 -8.45 8.25
CA ILE A 235 10.52 -9.75 8.67
C ILE A 235 12.02 -9.68 8.99
N PHE A 236 12.74 -8.77 8.31
CA PHE A 236 14.18 -8.57 8.46
C PHE A 236 14.48 -7.30 9.24
N ALA A 237 15.61 -7.28 9.95
CA ALA A 237 16.17 -6.07 10.54
C ALA A 237 16.88 -5.18 9.49
N THR A 238 16.17 -4.85 8.42
CA THR A 238 16.73 -4.17 7.25
C THR A 238 17.18 -2.75 7.60
N HIS A 239 18.43 -2.42 7.29
CA HIS A 239 18.93 -1.05 7.39
C HIS A 239 18.19 -0.11 6.42
N PRO A 240 17.81 1.12 6.82
CA PRO A 240 17.11 2.06 5.95
C PRO A 240 17.79 2.31 4.59
N ASP A 241 19.12 2.36 4.54
CA ASP A 241 19.87 2.48 3.27
C ASP A 241 19.64 1.29 2.31
N SER A 242 19.47 0.07 2.82
CA SER A 242 19.11 -1.09 2.00
C SER A 242 17.73 -0.91 1.35
N LYS A 243 16.78 -0.21 2.00
CA LYS A 243 15.48 0.15 1.41
C LYS A 243 15.64 1.20 0.29
N ILE A 244 16.62 2.10 0.39
CA ILE A 244 16.96 3.04 -0.70
C ILE A 244 17.50 2.26 -1.91
N ILE A 245 18.45 1.34 -1.68
CA ILE A 245 19.01 0.49 -2.74
C ILE A 245 17.90 -0.33 -3.41
N GLN A 246 17.01 -0.95 -2.62
CA GLN A 246 15.86 -1.69 -3.15
C GLN A 246 14.98 -0.82 -4.03
N THR A 247 14.71 0.42 -3.61
CA THR A 247 13.91 1.37 -4.39
C THR A 247 14.58 1.67 -5.74
N GLY A 248 15.90 1.82 -5.77
CA GLY A 248 16.68 1.94 -7.01
C GLY A 248 16.56 0.72 -7.93
N LEU A 249 16.67 -0.49 -7.37
CA LEU A 249 16.52 -1.74 -8.14
C LEU A 249 15.12 -1.85 -8.76
N LEU A 250 14.09 -1.56 -7.98
CA LEU A 250 12.70 -1.60 -8.44
C LEU A 250 12.41 -0.49 -9.45
N LEU A 251 13.05 0.69 -9.32
CA LEU A 251 12.95 1.78 -10.29
C LEU A 251 13.49 1.37 -11.67
N ILE A 252 14.65 0.70 -11.70
CA ILE A 252 15.22 0.17 -12.95
C ILE A 252 14.25 -0.85 -13.57
N PHE A 253 13.71 -1.74 -12.75
CA PHE A 253 12.78 -2.78 -13.22
C PHE A 253 11.48 -2.19 -13.78
N ILE A 254 10.86 -1.24 -13.08
CA ILE A 254 9.62 -0.61 -13.57
C ILE A 254 9.87 0.24 -14.82
N PHE A 255 11.03 0.91 -14.92
CA PHE A 255 11.40 1.63 -16.14
C PHE A 255 11.50 0.69 -17.35
N TRP A 256 12.13 -0.47 -17.17
CA TRP A 256 12.17 -1.51 -18.21
C TRP A 256 10.78 -2.02 -18.57
N ILE A 257 9.90 -2.26 -17.59
CA ILE A 257 8.49 -2.65 -17.82
C ILE A 257 7.77 -1.57 -18.62
N ILE A 258 7.88 -0.29 -18.25
CA ILE A 258 7.21 0.82 -18.93
C ILE A 258 7.62 0.89 -20.40
N ILE A 259 8.89 0.63 -20.71
CA ILE A 259 9.37 0.57 -22.11
C ILE A 259 8.74 -0.62 -22.84
N LYS A 260 8.69 -1.80 -22.21
CA LYS A 260 8.16 -3.03 -22.84
C LYS A 260 6.65 -3.01 -23.02
N ASP A 261 5.92 -2.46 -22.06
CA ASP A 261 4.46 -2.41 -22.01
C ASP A 261 3.93 -0.98 -22.23
N LYS A 262 4.60 -0.18 -23.05
CA LYS A 262 4.27 1.24 -23.27
C LYS A 262 2.79 1.50 -23.56
N ALA A 263 2.16 0.65 -24.38
CA ALA A 263 0.74 0.76 -24.68
C ALA A 263 -0.14 0.61 -23.43
N LEU A 264 0.19 -0.31 -22.51
CA LEU A 264 -0.56 -0.50 -21.27
C LEU A 264 -0.50 0.75 -20.37
N PHE A 265 0.67 1.39 -20.28
CA PHE A 265 0.88 2.54 -19.40
C PHE A 265 0.25 3.83 -19.92
N PHE A 266 0.28 4.06 -21.23
CA PHE A 266 -0.02 5.38 -21.81
C PHE A 266 -1.23 5.42 -22.74
N SER A 267 -1.88 4.28 -23.03
CA SER A 267 -3.13 4.31 -23.79
C SER A 267 -4.19 5.10 -23.02
N LYS A 268 -5.01 5.85 -23.78
CA LYS A 268 -6.16 6.52 -23.22
C LYS A 268 -7.24 5.48 -22.87
N PRO A 269 -8.07 5.74 -21.84
CA PRO A 269 -9.22 4.91 -21.51
C PRO A 269 -10.20 4.74 -22.68
#